data_AF-A0A3P0PJ79-F1
#
_entry.id   AF-A0A3P0PJ79-F1
#
_cell.length_a   1.000
_cell.length_b   1.000
_cell.length_c   1.000
_cell.angle_alpha   90.00
_cell.angle_beta   90.00
_cell.angle_gamma   90.00
#
_symmetry.space_group_name_H-M   'P 1'
#
loop_
_entity.id
_entity.type
_entity.pdbx_description
1 polymer ?
#
loop_
_entity_poly.entity_id
_entity_poly.type
_entity_poly.pdbx_seq_one_letter_code
_entity_poly.pdbx_strand_id
1 'polypeptide(L)' 'MMRLGMKTIDEFAERLGTPKRTLENWLASPDSSSYRTMPEIAWKFVREILQNARGRGVIGF' A
#
# COMPACT_ATOMS: atom_id res chain seq x y z
N MET A 1 -7.50 -9.92 -11.33
CA MET A 1 -7.30 -8.47 -11.05
C MET A 1 -8.25 -8.06 -9.91
N MET A 2 -7.76 -7.99 -8.66
CA MET A 2 -8.59 -7.69 -7.50
C MET A 2 -8.59 -6.18 -7.24
N ARG A 3 -9.71 -5.53 -7.56
CA ARG A 3 -9.92 -4.08 -7.37
C ARG A 3 -10.40 -3.80 -5.94
N LEU A 4 -9.45 -3.68 -5.02
CA LEU A 4 -9.70 -2.93 -3.78
C LEU A 4 -9.84 -1.45 -4.17
N GLY A 5 -10.83 -0.75 -3.61
CA GLY A 5 -11.24 0.62 -3.97
C GLY A 5 -10.23 1.75 -3.72
N MET A 6 -8.92 1.51 -3.94
CA MET A 6 -7.90 2.54 -4.13
C MET A 6 -7.76 2.79 -5.61
N LYS A 7 -8.08 4.01 -6.06
CA LYS A 7 -8.19 4.33 -7.50
C LYS A 7 -6.87 4.20 -8.25
N THR A 8 -5.71 4.31 -7.58
CA THR A 8 -4.41 4.27 -8.26
C THR A 8 -3.25 3.89 -7.32
N ILE A 9 -2.26 3.14 -7.82
CA ILE A 9 -0.99 2.84 -7.10
C ILE A 9 -0.26 4.13 -6.69
N ASP A 10 -0.45 5.19 -7.49
CA ASP A 10 0.09 6.53 -7.28
C ASP A 10 -0.36 7.12 -5.95
N GLU A 11 -1.67 7.21 -5.72
CA GLU A 11 -2.24 7.78 -4.49
C GLU A 11 -1.82 6.98 -3.24
N PHE A 12 -1.62 5.66 -3.38
CA PHE A 12 -1.13 4.84 -2.28
C PHE A 12 0.34 5.10 -1.99
N ALA A 13 1.16 5.27 -3.04
CA ALA A 13 2.57 5.64 -2.91
C ALA A 13 2.72 7.02 -2.25
N GLU A 14 1.91 8.00 -2.65
CA GLU A 14 1.87 9.34 -2.04
C GLU A 14 1.51 9.28 -0.55
N ARG A 15 0.47 8.52 -0.18
CA ARG A 15 0.07 8.35 1.23
C ARG A 15 1.10 7.61 2.07
N LEU A 16 1.81 6.67 1.47
CA LEU A 16 2.87 5.91 2.12
C LEU A 16 4.19 6.69 2.18
N GLY A 17 4.30 7.82 1.47
CA GLY A 17 5.53 8.62 1.38
C GLY A 17 6.66 7.90 0.63
N THR A 18 6.32 6.93 -0.22
CA THR A 18 7.30 6.15 -0.99
C THR A 18 7.18 6.46 -2.48
N PRO A 19 8.27 6.36 -3.26
CA PRO A 19 8.16 6.41 -4.71
C PRO A 19 7.24 5.31 -5.25
N LYS A 20 6.44 5.63 -6.25
CA LYS A 20 5.60 4.68 -7.00
C LYS A 20 6.38 3.43 -7.40
N ARG A 21 7.59 3.61 -7.93
CA ARG A 21 8.44 2.51 -8.40
C ARG A 21 8.84 1.54 -7.29
N THR A 22 9.08 2.06 -6.09
CA THR A 22 9.38 1.24 -4.90
C THR A 22 8.18 0.40 -4.50
N LEU A 23 6.99 1.01 -4.50
CA LEU A 23 5.74 0.31 -4.23
C LEU A 23 5.44 -0.75 -5.30
N GLU A 24 5.65 -0.43 -6.58
CA GLU A 24 5.51 -1.40 -7.68
C GLU A 24 6.45 -2.59 -7.51
N ASN A 25 7.70 -2.35 -7.11
CA ASN A 25 8.67 -3.42 -6.85
C ASN A 25 8.25 -4.30 -5.65
N TRP A 26 7.62 -3.72 -4.63
CA TRP A 26 7.08 -4.48 -3.49
C TRP A 26 5.85 -5.31 -3.84
N LEU A 27 5.03 -4.82 -4.77
CA LEU A 27 3.81 -5.48 -5.24
C LEU A 27 4.05 -6.40 -6.44
N ALA A 28 5.25 -6.39 -7.02
CA ALA A 28 5.62 -7.26 -8.12
C ALA A 28 5.54 -8.73 -7.70
N SER A 29 5.31 -9.63 -8.67
CA SER A 29 5.37 -11.07 -8.42
C SER A 29 6.78 -11.47 -7.96
N PRO A 30 6.92 -12.41 -7.03
CA PRO A 30 8.23 -12.86 -6.52
C PRO A 30 9.13 -13.45 -7.62
N ASP A 31 8.54 -13.98 -8.69
CA ASP A 31 9.26 -14.47 -9.88
C ASP A 31 9.78 -13.35 -10.81
N SER A 32 9.43 -12.09 -10.54
CA SER A 32 9.86 -10.94 -11.34
C SER A 32 11.21 -10.40 -10.84
N SER A 33 12.13 -10.09 -11.76
CA SER A 33 13.44 -9.50 -11.43
C SER A 33 13.35 -8.14 -10.71
N SER A 34 12.19 -7.49 -10.79
CA SER A 34 11.93 -6.21 -10.11
C SER A 34 11.35 -6.39 -8.70
N TYR A 35 11.07 -7.63 -8.26
CA TYR A 35 10.58 -7.89 -6.91
C TYR A 35 11.58 -7.43 -5.86
N ARG A 36 11.04 -6.77 -4.83
CA ARG A 36 11.76 -6.40 -3.62
C ARG A 36 10.89 -6.75 -2.44
N THR A 37 11.48 -7.39 -1.43
CA THR A 37 10.78 -7.64 -0.18
C THR A 37 10.44 -6.31 0.49
N MET A 38 9.17 -6.14 0.86
CA MET A 38 8.72 -4.96 1.60
C MET A 38 9.30 -5.01 3.02
N PRO A 39 10.02 -3.97 3.47
CA PRO A 39 10.55 -3.90 4.83
C PRO A 39 9.43 -3.93 5.88
N GLU A 40 9.70 -4.46 7.07
CA GLU A 40 8.71 -4.54 8.16
C GLU A 40 8.12 -3.18 8.55
N ILE A 41 8.94 -2.11 8.52
CA ILE A 41 8.50 -0.75 8.82
C ILE A 41 7.47 -0.26 7.79
N ALA A 42 7.68 -0.53 6.50
CA ALA A 42 6.75 -0.18 5.43
C ALA A 42 5.43 -0.95 5.58
N TRP A 43 5.51 -2.22 5.98
CA TRP A 43 4.35 -3.04 6.30
C TRP A 43 3.50 -2.45 7.43
N LYS A 44 4.12 -1.90 8.48
CA LYS A 44 3.39 -1.21 9.55
C LYS A 44 2.60 -0.02 9.01
N PHE A 45 3.21 0.84 8.20
CA PHE A 45 2.53 1.99 7.60
C PHE A 45 1.40 1.59 6.64
N VAL A 46 1.62 0.58 5.80
CA VAL A 46 0.57 0.02 4.92
C VAL A 46 -0.63 -0.44 5.74
N ARG A 47 -0.38 -1.15 6.84
CA ARG A 47 -1.44 -1.63 7.74
C ARG A 47 -2.20 -0.48 8.39
N GLU A 48 -1.50 0.55 8.88
CA GLU A 48 -2.11 1.76 9.45
C GLU A 48 -3.02 2.46 8.44
N ILE A 49 -2.56 2.67 7.20
CA ILE A 49 -3.33 3.31 6.13
C ILE A 49 -4.59 2.48 5.79
N LEU A 50 -4.46 1.16 5.71
CA LEU A 50 -5.58 0.26 5.43
C LEU A 50 -6.61 0.23 6.56
N GLN A 51 -6.17 0.23 7.82
CA GLN A 51 -7.04 0.27 8.99
C GLN A 51 -7.79 1.61 9.06
N ASN A 52 -7.10 2.72 8.86
CA ASN A 52 -7.69 4.06 8.85
C ASN A 52 -8.64 4.29 7.66
N ALA A 53 -8.36 3.68 6.50
CA ALA A 53 -9.26 3.72 5.35
C ALA A 53 -10.59 2.97 5.60
N ARG A 54 -10.56 1.92 6.43
CA ARG A 54 -11.73 1.11 6.76
C ARG A 54 -12.56 1.70 7.93
N GLY A 55 -11.92 2.47 8.81
CA GLY A 55 -12.56 3.13 9.95
C GLY A 55 -13.22 4.49 9.65
N ARG A 56 -13.10 5.02 8.42
CA ARG A 56 -13.75 6.30 8.04
C ARG A 56 -15.17 6.15 7.49
N GLY A 57 -15.78 4.99 7.73
CA GLY A 57 -17.23 4.82 7.80
C GLY A 57 -17.55 4.35 9.22
N VAL A 58 -18.47 5.05 9.87
CA VAL A 58 -19.05 4.84 11.21
C VAL A 58 -18.22 5.14 12.48
N ILE A 59 -18.77 6.14 13.18
CA ILE A 59 -18.85 6.43 14.63
C ILE A 59 -17.59 6.80 15.42
N GLY A 60 -17.69 7.98 16.05
CA GLY A 60 -16.65 8.54 16.91
C GLY A 60 -16.72 8.08 18.35
N PHE A 61 -15.71 8.49 19.09
CA PHE A 61 -15.68 8.93 20.49
C PHE A 61 -14.54 9.93 20.60
#